data_AF-A0A537KCD6-F1
#
_entry.id   AF-A0A537KCD6-F1
#
_cell.length_a   1.000
_cell.length_b   1.000
_cell.length_c   1.000
_cell.angle_alpha   90.00
_cell.angle_beta   90.00
_cell.angle_gamma   90.00
#
_symmetry.space_group_name_H-M   'P 1'
#
loop_
_entity.id
_entity.type
_entity.pdbx_description
1 polymer ?
#
loop_
_entity_poly.entity_id
_entity_poly.type
_entity_poly.pdbx_seq_one_letter_code
_entity_poly.pdbx_strand_id
1 'polypeptide(L)'
;MKKNTTKKKWTLIFLLSAKNNLFNEQLKVIQEIYSVGSNKDVDFVILFDAIEGDKFSKKFTAPAIYHVDKNSDFLTDPSYYKLSSSAKGLTTKRNLEKLLTKTVQDFEAENFGFFYKGHGGPATTDISKGVFDTRLVKVDRKMKDEKIESKYSNTQPGWTFEGFCEYPAFEKSKFKQKPILLIYSKGNTISLTYSGMADVIDKVFKKKRPGFICLDCCWAQQIENANKFVGLTDYFIASPDEMPALGLGYTQLCKQFIQRPTIKSREVANLLVSIFYCTNYADYDCNVPEFRKMGVSLTSISLINFQSFIDPFTSLCSYLINKLKNKDDQTYLLIKNARSQCLDYTYKDTDKLKAAKIDYPMFNIDLVWWLENLLYYNVDLPLDNKIFEVINQLQNNIIAGFMGNNYNKRTPGSKAIGGNGIAICFPAYKEHANESILKDKKISFFSKTGWRNLLNEYYNYKLDKRKLTAKAGPVFKGLTLERSLAEDPERLIFKKAKN
;
A
#
# COMPACT_ATOMS: atom_id res chain seq x y z
N MET A 1 41.65 14.42 15.47
CA MET A 1 41.05 15.30 14.43
C MET A 1 39.84 14.60 13.82
N LYS A 2 38.63 15.12 13.95
CA LYS A 2 37.47 14.62 13.18
C LYS A 2 37.69 15.02 11.72
N LYS A 3 37.82 14.06 10.79
CA LYS A 3 37.84 14.37 9.35
C LYS A 3 36.56 15.15 9.04
N ASN A 4 36.70 16.36 8.52
CA ASN A 4 35.58 17.19 8.11
C ASN A 4 35.07 16.66 6.78
N THR A 5 34.36 15.52 6.81
CA THR A 5 33.74 14.93 5.62
C THR A 5 32.50 15.75 5.30
N THR A 6 32.49 16.41 4.14
CA THR A 6 31.30 17.07 3.59
C THR A 6 30.15 16.08 3.61
N LYS A 7 29.01 16.45 4.20
CA LYS A 7 27.83 15.59 4.24
C LYS A 7 27.33 15.33 2.82
N LYS A 8 26.87 14.11 2.56
CA LYS A 8 26.24 13.76 1.30
C LYS A 8 24.90 14.48 1.14
N LYS A 9 24.45 14.65 -0.10
CA LYS A 9 23.16 15.27 -0.39
C LYS A 9 21.99 14.36 -0.04
N TRP A 10 22.13 13.06 -0.34
CA TRP A 10 21.09 12.07 -0.08
C TRP A 10 21.66 10.78 0.50
N THR A 11 20.90 10.16 1.41
CA THR A 11 21.00 8.73 1.73
C THR A 11 19.64 8.10 1.47
N LEU A 12 19.59 7.14 0.54
CA LEU A 12 18.40 6.34 0.28
C LEU A 12 18.51 5.00 1.00
N ILE A 13 17.52 4.71 1.84
CA ILE A 13 17.47 3.50 2.64
C ILE A 13 16.41 2.57 2.06
N PHE A 14 16.82 1.38 1.64
CA PHE A 14 15.95 0.35 1.08
C PHE A 14 15.76 -0.77 2.09
N LEU A 15 14.60 -0.82 2.73
CA LEU A 15 14.18 -1.93 3.58
C LEU A 15 13.59 -3.04 2.72
N LEU A 16 14.39 -4.09 2.47
CA LEU A 16 14.05 -5.23 1.62
C LEU A 16 13.92 -6.49 2.50
N SER A 17 12.70 -6.83 2.89
CA SER A 17 12.43 -7.99 3.75
C SER A 17 12.16 -9.23 2.91
N ALA A 18 13.19 -10.05 2.67
CA ALA A 18 13.14 -11.17 1.73
C ALA A 18 12.82 -12.52 2.37
N LYS A 19 12.34 -12.50 3.62
CA LYS A 19 11.88 -13.70 4.32
C LYS A 19 10.49 -14.16 3.88
N ASN A 20 10.24 -14.20 2.58
CA ASN A 20 8.96 -14.58 1.98
C ASN A 20 9.16 -15.01 0.52
N ASN A 21 8.07 -15.26 -0.19
CA ASN A 21 8.06 -15.70 -1.58
C ASN A 21 8.51 -14.63 -2.61
N LEU A 22 8.81 -13.38 -2.19
CA LEU A 22 9.36 -12.33 -3.04
C LEU A 22 10.90 -12.31 -3.05
N PHE A 23 11.55 -13.34 -2.52
CA PHE A 23 13.02 -13.39 -2.39
C PHE A 23 13.75 -13.14 -3.71
N ASN A 24 13.30 -13.78 -4.80
CA ASN A 24 13.94 -13.67 -6.10
C ASN A 24 13.79 -12.26 -6.69
N GLU A 25 12.62 -11.66 -6.54
CA GLU A 25 12.32 -10.31 -6.97
C GLU A 25 13.13 -9.29 -6.18
N GLN A 26 13.32 -9.52 -4.88
CA GLN A 26 14.17 -8.67 -4.05
C GLN A 26 15.64 -8.78 -4.44
N LEU A 27 16.15 -9.96 -4.80
CA LEU A 27 17.50 -10.09 -5.36
C LEU A 27 17.67 -9.31 -6.66
N LYS A 28 16.69 -9.35 -7.57
CA LYS A 28 16.71 -8.54 -8.80
C LYS A 28 16.74 -7.04 -8.48
N VAL A 29 15.91 -6.59 -7.55
CA VAL A 29 15.92 -5.18 -7.09
C VAL A 29 17.27 -4.79 -6.49
N ILE A 30 17.89 -5.65 -5.69
CA ILE A 30 19.23 -5.39 -5.15
C ILE A 30 20.25 -5.27 -6.28
N GLN A 31 20.22 -6.16 -7.26
CA GLN A 31 21.10 -6.09 -8.44
C GLN A 31 20.89 -4.79 -9.23
N GLU A 32 19.65 -4.34 -9.41
CA GLU A 32 19.35 -3.06 -10.05
C GLU A 32 19.99 -1.88 -9.30
N ILE A 33 19.89 -1.86 -7.96
CA ILE A 33 20.49 -0.82 -7.12
C ILE A 33 22.04 -0.89 -7.18
N TYR A 34 22.62 -2.09 -7.09
CA TYR A 34 24.08 -2.32 -7.21
C TYR A 34 24.64 -1.94 -8.59
N SER A 35 23.87 -2.11 -9.66
CA SER A 35 24.29 -1.73 -11.01
C SER A 35 24.58 -0.23 -11.15
N VAL A 36 24.03 0.60 -10.26
CA VAL A 36 24.25 2.05 -10.21
C VAL A 36 25.29 2.41 -9.15
N GLY A 37 25.09 1.92 -7.92
CA GLY A 37 25.97 2.14 -6.77
C GLY A 37 26.05 3.58 -6.25
N SER A 38 26.56 3.72 -5.01
CA SER A 38 26.73 4.99 -4.33
C SER A 38 27.84 5.84 -4.97
N ASN A 39 27.82 7.16 -4.76
CA ASN A 39 28.90 8.07 -5.16
C ASN A 39 29.26 9.06 -4.04
N LYS A 40 30.03 10.10 -4.36
CA LYS A 40 30.45 11.11 -3.36
C LYS A 40 29.29 11.94 -2.77
N ASP A 41 28.18 12.07 -3.50
CA ASP A 41 27.05 12.94 -3.15
C ASP A 41 25.81 12.17 -2.68
N VAL A 42 25.71 10.87 -2.98
CA VAL A 42 24.55 10.03 -2.68
C VAL A 42 25.00 8.66 -2.15
N ASP A 43 24.40 8.25 -1.04
CA ASP A 43 24.47 6.88 -0.52
C ASP A 43 23.21 6.09 -0.86
N PHE A 44 23.42 4.86 -1.32
CA PHE A 44 22.39 3.82 -1.35
C PHE A 44 22.73 2.79 -0.27
N VAL A 45 21.78 2.56 0.63
CA VAL A 45 21.94 1.64 1.76
C VAL A 45 20.79 0.65 1.78
N ILE A 46 21.11 -0.63 1.81
CA ILE A 46 20.13 -1.72 1.81
C ILE A 46 20.10 -2.37 3.19
N LEU A 47 18.90 -2.44 3.78
CA LEU A 47 18.61 -3.25 4.95
C LEU A 47 17.97 -4.54 4.47
N PHE A 48 18.64 -5.67 4.69
CA PHE A 48 18.23 -6.94 4.10
C PHE A 48 18.36 -8.10 5.08
N ASP A 49 17.38 -8.99 5.02
CA ASP A 49 17.50 -10.36 5.48
C ASP A 49 16.78 -11.29 4.52
N ALA A 50 17.20 -12.55 4.50
CA ALA A 50 16.64 -13.56 3.61
C ALA A 50 16.35 -14.86 4.33
N ILE A 51 15.61 -15.70 3.62
CA ILE A 51 15.41 -17.10 3.92
C ILE A 51 16.75 -17.84 4.00
N GLU A 52 16.85 -18.78 4.94
CA GLU A 52 17.91 -19.77 4.95
C GLU A 52 17.67 -20.83 3.84
N GLY A 53 18.32 -20.69 2.67
CA GLY A 53 18.33 -21.72 1.61
C GLY A 53 19.66 -21.86 0.84
N ASP A 54 20.13 -23.10 0.61
CA ASP A 54 21.37 -23.53 -0.10
C ASP A 54 22.62 -22.61 0.04
N LYS A 55 23.52 -22.55 -0.96
CA LYS A 55 24.84 -21.86 -0.94
C LYS A 55 24.79 -20.37 -0.53
N PHE A 56 23.64 -19.71 -0.64
CA PHE A 56 23.46 -18.30 -0.26
C PHE A 56 22.98 -18.12 1.19
N SER A 57 22.42 -19.17 1.79
CA SER A 57 21.67 -19.15 3.06
C SER A 57 22.36 -18.42 4.21
N LYS A 58 23.51 -18.94 4.67
CA LYS A 58 24.12 -18.50 5.94
C LYS A 58 24.61 -17.05 5.89
N LYS A 59 24.94 -16.53 4.70
CA LYS A 59 25.39 -15.15 4.54
C LYS A 59 24.24 -14.17 4.81
N PHE A 60 23.03 -14.49 4.36
CA PHE A 60 21.89 -13.57 4.36
C PHE A 60 20.84 -13.83 5.45
N THR A 61 21.00 -14.89 6.27
CA THR A 61 20.02 -15.24 7.32
C THR A 61 19.86 -14.18 8.40
N ALA A 62 20.95 -13.52 8.80
CA ALA A 62 20.92 -12.50 9.83
C ALA A 62 20.68 -11.11 9.20
N PRO A 63 19.83 -10.28 9.80
CA PRO A 63 19.59 -8.92 9.34
C PRO A 63 20.89 -8.10 9.28
N ALA A 64 21.09 -7.42 8.17
CA ALA A 64 22.31 -6.71 7.86
C ALA A 64 22.08 -5.39 7.11
N ILE A 65 23.10 -4.54 7.16
CA ILE A 65 23.25 -3.31 6.39
C ILE A 65 24.25 -3.58 5.27
N TYR A 66 23.92 -3.19 4.06
CA TYR A 66 24.81 -3.20 2.90
C TYR A 66 24.94 -1.77 2.38
N HIS A 67 26.17 -1.31 2.23
CA HIS A 67 26.46 -0.06 1.53
C HIS A 67 26.77 -0.41 0.09
N VAL A 68 26.04 0.20 -0.85
CA VAL A 68 26.08 -0.24 -2.24
C VAL A 68 27.26 0.42 -2.96
N ASP A 69 28.26 -0.37 -3.33
CA ASP A 69 29.36 0.04 -4.23
C ASP A 69 29.14 -0.54 -5.63
N LYS A 70 29.21 0.31 -6.66
CA LYS A 70 29.04 -0.10 -8.07
C LYS A 70 30.10 -1.09 -8.55
N ASN A 71 31.24 -1.16 -7.87
CA ASN A 71 32.35 -2.05 -8.21
C ASN A 71 32.28 -3.39 -7.46
N SER A 72 31.28 -3.56 -6.59
CA SER A 72 31.04 -4.78 -5.82
C SER A 72 29.86 -5.55 -6.39
N ASP A 73 29.91 -6.89 -6.28
CA ASP A 73 28.73 -7.75 -6.50
C ASP A 73 28.11 -8.07 -5.15
N PHE A 74 26.83 -7.74 -4.95
CA PHE A 74 26.05 -8.03 -3.74
C PHE A 74 26.25 -9.47 -3.21
N LEU A 75 26.32 -10.46 -4.11
CA LEU A 75 26.48 -11.86 -3.71
C LEU A 75 27.82 -12.10 -3.00
N THR A 76 28.85 -11.32 -3.35
CA THR A 76 30.20 -11.41 -2.78
C THR A 76 30.49 -10.34 -1.74
N ASP A 77 29.78 -9.20 -1.79
CA ASP A 77 30.00 -8.01 -0.96
C ASP A 77 29.82 -8.32 0.54
N PRO A 78 30.80 -8.04 1.40
CA PRO A 78 30.60 -8.16 2.84
C PRO A 78 29.54 -7.18 3.32
N SER A 79 28.64 -7.62 4.20
CA SER A 79 27.73 -6.70 4.88
C SER A 79 28.53 -5.64 5.66
N TYR A 80 28.18 -4.37 5.51
CA TYR A 80 28.76 -3.27 6.28
C TYR A 80 28.56 -3.48 7.80
N TYR A 81 27.38 -3.97 8.18
CA TYR A 81 27.08 -4.34 9.55
C TYR A 81 26.07 -5.47 9.58
N LYS A 82 26.23 -6.41 10.50
CA LYS A 82 25.35 -7.58 10.62
C LYS A 82 24.97 -7.80 12.08
N LEU A 83 23.68 -8.04 12.33
CA LEU A 83 23.23 -8.48 13.66
C LEU A 83 23.68 -9.92 13.92
N SER A 84 23.64 -10.34 15.19
CA SER A 84 23.84 -11.75 15.57
C SER A 84 22.94 -12.68 14.73
N SER A 85 23.46 -13.84 14.36
CA SER A 85 22.68 -14.89 13.67
C SER A 85 21.46 -15.36 14.47
N SER A 86 21.44 -15.15 15.78
CA SER A 86 20.28 -15.41 16.65
C SER A 86 19.16 -14.36 16.55
N ALA A 87 19.33 -13.28 15.77
CA ALA A 87 18.32 -12.25 15.58
C ALA A 87 17.12 -12.79 14.78
N LYS A 88 15.92 -12.69 15.35
CA LYS A 88 14.65 -13.25 14.82
C LYS A 88 14.05 -12.51 13.59
N GLY A 89 14.89 -11.97 12.71
CA GLY A 89 14.47 -11.30 11.48
C GLY A 89 14.54 -9.76 11.49
N LEU A 90 14.66 -9.19 10.30
CA LEU A 90 14.86 -7.76 10.05
C LEU A 90 13.65 -6.93 10.49
N THR A 91 12.47 -7.48 10.23
CA THR A 91 11.21 -6.79 10.39
C THR A 91 10.83 -6.59 11.85
N THR A 92 11.35 -7.33 12.81
CA THR A 92 11.06 -7.05 14.23
C THR A 92 11.40 -5.59 14.60
N LYS A 93 10.48 -4.88 15.28
CA LYS A 93 10.68 -3.46 15.65
C LYS A 93 12.06 -3.19 16.25
N ARG A 94 12.54 -4.09 17.14
CA ARG A 94 13.84 -3.99 17.80
C ARG A 94 15.01 -4.07 16.82
N ASN A 95 14.98 -5.01 15.87
CA ASN A 95 16.09 -5.19 14.93
C ASN A 95 16.09 -4.09 13.88
N LEU A 96 14.91 -3.71 13.38
CA LEU A 96 14.77 -2.56 12.48
C LEU A 96 15.28 -1.28 13.15
N GLU A 97 14.90 -1.01 14.40
CA GLU A 97 15.37 0.17 15.14
C GLU A 97 16.90 0.18 15.25
N LYS A 98 17.52 -0.94 15.61
CA LYS A 98 18.98 -1.05 15.70
C LYS A 98 19.67 -0.77 14.38
N LEU A 99 19.22 -1.41 13.30
CA LEU A 99 19.82 -1.29 11.98
C LEU A 99 19.61 0.11 11.39
N LEU A 100 18.41 0.66 11.53
CA LEU A 100 18.07 1.99 11.03
C LEU A 100 18.82 3.07 11.83
N THR A 101 18.94 2.92 13.16
CA THR A 101 19.76 3.81 14.00
C THR A 101 21.20 3.86 13.51
N LYS A 102 21.80 2.69 13.29
CA LYS A 102 23.18 2.61 12.79
C LYS A 102 23.30 3.18 11.38
N THR A 103 22.31 2.95 10.53
CA THR A 103 22.29 3.50 9.16
C THR A 103 22.28 5.02 9.16
N VAL A 104 21.38 5.65 9.92
CA VAL A 104 21.27 7.11 9.99
C VAL A 104 22.49 7.76 10.66
N GLN A 105 23.18 7.04 11.55
CA GLN A 105 24.42 7.51 12.20
C GLN A 105 25.63 7.42 11.26
N ASP A 106 25.78 6.31 10.55
CA ASP A 106 26.98 6.03 9.76
C ASP A 106 26.92 6.62 8.35
N PHE A 107 25.71 6.76 7.78
CA PHE A 107 25.47 7.31 6.43
C PHE A 107 24.72 8.64 6.52
N GLU A 108 25.33 9.62 7.19
CA GLU A 108 24.73 10.94 7.39
C GLU A 108 24.65 11.74 6.08
N ALA A 109 23.46 12.26 5.77
CA ALA A 109 23.21 13.12 4.63
C ALA A 109 22.36 14.35 4.99
N GLU A 110 22.28 15.31 4.07
CA GLU A 110 21.36 16.45 4.12
C GLU A 110 19.90 16.00 4.05
N ASN A 111 19.58 15.01 3.21
CA ASN A 111 18.24 14.46 3.03
C ASN A 111 18.25 12.93 3.11
N PHE A 112 17.13 12.36 3.54
CA PHE A 112 16.91 10.92 3.57
C PHE A 112 15.68 10.53 2.76
N GLY A 113 15.79 9.44 2.00
CA GLY A 113 14.65 8.75 1.40
C GLY A 113 14.51 7.36 2.01
N PHE A 114 13.28 6.93 2.27
CA PHE A 114 13.03 5.61 2.84
C PHE A 114 12.10 4.79 1.94
N PHE A 115 12.53 3.60 1.57
CA PHE A 115 11.77 2.64 0.78
C PHE A 115 11.50 1.39 1.61
N TYR A 116 10.27 0.89 1.55
CA TYR A 116 9.94 -0.46 1.97
C TYR A 116 9.50 -1.25 0.74
N LYS A 117 10.10 -2.42 0.52
CA LYS A 117 9.65 -3.39 -0.47
C LYS A 117 9.35 -4.73 0.21
N GLY A 118 8.17 -5.25 -0.07
CA GLY A 118 7.74 -6.55 0.44
C GLY A 118 6.26 -6.75 0.19
N HIS A 119 5.66 -7.64 0.99
CA HIS A 119 4.21 -7.77 0.98
C HIS A 119 3.55 -6.54 1.59
N GLY A 120 2.36 -6.26 1.08
CA GLY A 120 1.49 -5.21 1.56
C GLY A 120 0.23 -5.78 2.20
N GLY A 121 -0.75 -4.93 2.42
CA GLY A 121 -1.98 -5.32 3.10
C GLY A 121 -2.66 -4.17 3.84
N PRO A 122 -3.70 -4.50 4.61
CA PRO A 122 -4.39 -3.52 5.44
C PRO A 122 -3.46 -2.85 6.47
N ALA A 123 -3.80 -1.66 6.96
CA ALA A 123 -3.03 -0.89 7.95
C ALA A 123 -2.42 -1.67 9.14
N THR A 124 -3.16 -2.67 9.64
CA THR A 124 -2.79 -3.49 10.80
C THR A 124 -2.02 -4.75 10.43
N THR A 125 -1.83 -4.97 9.14
CA THR A 125 -1.20 -6.17 8.63
C THR A 125 0.24 -6.17 9.03
N ASP A 126 0.66 -7.34 9.49
CA ASP A 126 2.07 -7.66 9.51
C ASP A 126 2.56 -7.60 8.06
N ILE A 127 3.31 -6.56 7.68
CA ILE A 127 3.79 -6.36 6.30
C ILE A 127 4.85 -7.40 5.94
N SER A 128 5.47 -8.02 6.95
CA SER A 128 6.24 -9.26 6.82
C SER A 128 5.40 -10.52 6.64
N LYS A 129 4.09 -10.41 6.88
CA LYS A 129 3.06 -11.44 7.03
C LYS A 129 3.58 -12.87 7.21
N GLY A 130 4.14 -13.14 8.39
CA GLY A 130 4.51 -14.48 8.83
C GLY A 130 6.02 -14.68 8.96
N VAL A 131 6.45 -15.34 10.03
CA VAL A 131 7.61 -16.21 9.94
C VAL A 131 7.18 -17.21 8.90
N PHE A 132 7.79 -17.08 7.73
CA PHE A 132 7.73 -18.12 6.75
C PHE A 132 8.83 -19.13 7.11
N ASP A 133 8.45 -20.38 7.38
CA ASP A 133 9.41 -21.47 7.26
C ASP A 133 9.39 -21.82 5.79
N THR A 134 10.55 -21.78 5.18
CA THR A 134 10.66 -22.08 3.77
C THR A 134 11.64 -23.20 3.59
N ARG A 135 11.23 -24.19 2.83
CA ARG A 135 12.01 -25.41 2.64
C ARG A 135 12.33 -25.55 1.17
N LEU A 136 13.61 -25.53 0.87
CA LEU A 136 14.07 -25.88 -0.46
C LEU A 136 13.98 -27.40 -0.62
N VAL A 137 13.16 -27.86 -1.56
CA VAL A 137 13.06 -29.28 -1.90
C VAL A 137 13.28 -29.47 -3.40
N LYS A 138 13.80 -30.63 -3.80
CA LYS A 138 13.89 -31.00 -5.21
C LYS A 138 12.65 -31.81 -5.59
N VAL A 139 11.92 -31.36 -6.58
CA VAL A 139 10.77 -32.08 -7.15
C VAL A 139 11.07 -32.55 -8.56
N ASP A 140 10.45 -33.66 -8.96
CA ASP A 140 10.47 -34.08 -10.36
C ASP A 140 9.89 -32.95 -11.23
N ARG A 141 10.58 -32.59 -12.32
CA ARG A 141 10.12 -31.55 -13.26
C ARG A 141 8.76 -31.86 -13.87
N LYS A 142 8.38 -33.14 -13.97
CA LYS A 142 7.09 -33.60 -14.49
C LYS A 142 5.98 -33.57 -13.43
N MET A 143 6.30 -33.28 -12.17
CA MET A 143 5.29 -33.16 -11.12
C MET A 143 4.46 -31.92 -11.37
N LYS A 144 3.13 -32.11 -11.50
CA LYS A 144 2.17 -31.01 -11.60
C LYS A 144 2.01 -30.29 -10.26
N ASP A 145 1.61 -29.02 -10.31
CA ASP A 145 1.50 -28.17 -9.14
C ASP A 145 0.54 -28.75 -8.08
N GLU A 146 -0.60 -29.31 -8.47
CA GLU A 146 -1.55 -29.90 -7.52
C GLU A 146 -0.94 -31.09 -6.76
N LYS A 147 -0.06 -31.85 -7.41
CA LYS A 147 0.69 -32.94 -6.77
C LYS A 147 1.77 -32.43 -5.83
N ILE A 148 2.40 -31.30 -6.15
CA ILE A 148 3.36 -30.64 -5.26
C ILE A 148 2.63 -30.19 -4.00
N GLU A 149 1.53 -29.44 -4.13
CA GLU A 149 0.74 -28.95 -3.00
C GLU A 149 0.21 -30.10 -2.13
N SER A 150 -0.39 -31.13 -2.75
CA SER A 150 -0.90 -32.30 -2.01
C SER A 150 0.22 -33.01 -1.25
N LYS A 151 1.41 -33.14 -1.85
CA LYS A 151 2.56 -33.80 -1.23
C LYS A 151 3.13 -33.01 -0.06
N TYR A 152 3.21 -31.68 -0.17
CA TYR A 152 3.96 -30.86 0.77
C TYR A 152 3.11 -30.08 1.77
N SER A 153 1.80 -29.95 1.54
CA SER A 153 0.88 -29.20 2.41
C SER A 153 0.92 -29.62 3.88
N ASN A 154 1.12 -30.91 4.15
CA ASN A 154 1.12 -31.47 5.51
C ASN A 154 2.50 -31.87 6.04
N THR A 155 3.59 -31.51 5.35
CA THR A 155 4.95 -31.96 5.72
C THR A 155 5.60 -31.12 6.82
N GLN A 156 4.91 -30.08 7.29
CA GLN A 156 5.38 -29.20 8.34
C GLN A 156 4.32 -29.06 9.45
N PRO A 157 4.35 -29.92 10.48
CA PRO A 157 3.36 -29.90 11.56
C PRO A 157 3.27 -28.55 12.27
N GLY A 158 2.04 -28.02 12.40
CA GLY A 158 1.77 -26.75 13.07
C GLY A 158 2.08 -25.49 12.24
N TRP A 159 2.29 -25.65 10.93
CA TRP A 159 2.40 -24.56 9.97
C TRP A 159 1.37 -24.73 8.86
N THR A 160 0.89 -23.62 8.32
CA THR A 160 0.00 -23.56 7.16
C THR A 160 0.85 -23.50 5.90
N PHE A 161 0.59 -24.39 4.94
CA PHE A 161 1.24 -24.29 3.63
C PHE A 161 0.63 -23.15 2.82
N GLU A 162 1.47 -22.19 2.41
CA GLU A 162 1.06 -20.98 1.69
C GLU A 162 1.34 -21.08 0.18
N GLY A 163 1.99 -22.16 -0.25
CA GLY A 163 2.34 -22.40 -1.65
C GLY A 163 3.82 -22.73 -1.84
N PHE A 164 4.24 -22.67 -3.10
CA PHE A 164 5.64 -22.88 -3.48
C PHE A 164 5.98 -22.02 -4.70
N CYS A 165 7.26 -21.73 -4.90
CA CYS A 165 7.76 -21.12 -6.12
C CYS A 165 9.01 -21.85 -6.63
N GLU A 166 9.28 -21.74 -7.93
CA GLU A 166 10.53 -22.26 -8.48
C GLU A 166 11.71 -21.45 -7.95
N TYR A 167 12.72 -22.14 -7.42
CA TYR A 167 13.94 -21.50 -6.96
C TYR A 167 14.93 -21.47 -8.13
N PRO A 168 15.57 -20.32 -8.44
CA PRO A 168 16.55 -20.25 -9.51
C PRO A 168 17.81 -21.01 -9.08
N ALA A 169 17.90 -22.29 -9.43
CA ALA A 169 19.18 -22.99 -9.42
C ALA A 169 20.04 -22.43 -10.56
N PHE A 170 21.13 -21.75 -10.19
CA PHE A 170 22.23 -21.48 -11.10
C PHE A 170 22.93 -22.81 -11.44
N GLU A 171 22.37 -23.62 -12.34
CA GLU A 171 23.11 -24.75 -12.87
C GLU A 171 22.70 -25.09 -14.31
N LYS A 172 23.73 -25.10 -15.16
CA LYS A 172 23.71 -25.48 -16.57
C LYS A 172 22.98 -26.81 -16.75
N SER A 173 21.88 -26.78 -17.51
CA SER A 173 21.34 -27.87 -18.33
C SER A 173 21.81 -29.30 -17.98
N LYS A 174 21.01 -30.07 -17.21
CA LYS A 174 20.85 -31.56 -17.30
C LYS A 174 20.06 -32.24 -16.17
N PHE A 175 19.63 -31.55 -15.10
CA PHE A 175 18.94 -32.22 -13.99
C PHE A 175 17.47 -32.59 -14.27
N LYS A 176 17.06 -33.81 -13.87
CA LYS A 176 15.67 -34.31 -13.94
C LYS A 176 14.72 -33.65 -12.91
N GLN A 177 15.27 -32.92 -11.94
CA GLN A 177 14.52 -32.28 -10.86
C GLN A 177 14.62 -30.75 -10.97
N LYS A 178 13.56 -30.05 -10.55
CA LYS A 178 13.58 -28.60 -10.32
C LYS A 178 13.57 -28.33 -8.81
N PRO A 179 14.41 -27.42 -8.31
CA PRO A 179 14.31 -26.98 -6.93
C PRO A 179 13.10 -26.05 -6.80
N ILE A 180 12.28 -26.32 -5.80
CA ILE A 180 11.18 -25.44 -5.41
C ILE A 180 11.39 -25.00 -3.98
N LEU A 181 11.04 -23.75 -3.72
CA LEU A 181 10.96 -23.19 -2.40
C LEU A 181 9.53 -23.39 -1.91
N LEU A 182 9.34 -24.33 -0.97
CA LEU A 182 8.09 -24.48 -0.25
C LEU A 182 7.96 -23.34 0.75
N ILE A 183 6.77 -22.80 0.92
CA ILE A 183 6.51 -21.68 1.82
C ILE A 183 5.43 -22.12 2.81
N TYR A 184 5.77 -22.06 4.09
CA TYR A 184 4.87 -22.35 5.20
C TYR A 184 4.76 -21.12 6.08
N SER A 185 3.58 -20.76 6.57
CA SER A 185 3.41 -19.75 7.60
C SER A 185 3.06 -20.38 8.95
N LYS A 186 3.55 -19.78 10.02
CA LYS A 186 2.98 -20.00 11.36
C LYS A 186 2.35 -18.67 11.74
N GLY A 187 1.03 -18.58 11.63
CA GLY A 187 0.28 -17.33 11.70
C GLY A 187 0.68 -16.38 12.85
N ASN A 188 0.40 -15.08 12.66
CA ASN A 188 0.54 -13.98 13.63
C ASN A 188 1.86 -13.90 14.40
N THR A 189 2.98 -14.09 13.72
CA THR A 189 4.26 -13.58 14.23
C THR A 189 4.33 -12.09 13.93
N ILE A 190 3.95 -11.25 14.91
CA ILE A 190 4.02 -9.79 14.77
C ILE A 190 5.49 -9.42 14.56
N SER A 191 5.92 -9.23 13.32
CA SER A 191 7.29 -8.78 13.07
C SER A 191 7.30 -7.32 12.65
N LEU A 192 6.42 -6.82 11.77
CA LEU A 192 6.27 -5.37 11.54
C LEU A 192 4.90 -5.00 10.96
N THR A 193 4.20 -4.02 11.53
CA THR A 193 3.06 -3.37 10.88
C THR A 193 3.47 -2.01 10.31
N TYR A 194 2.68 -1.37 9.43
CA TYR A 194 2.97 0.01 9.02
C TYR A 194 3.07 0.95 10.23
N SER A 195 2.20 0.78 11.22
CA SER A 195 2.32 1.53 12.47
C SER A 195 3.64 1.24 13.19
N GLY A 196 4.05 -0.03 13.24
CA GLY A 196 5.31 -0.41 13.86
C GLY A 196 6.54 0.17 13.17
N MET A 197 6.52 0.21 11.85
CA MET A 197 7.55 0.84 11.03
C MET A 197 7.60 2.35 11.26
N ALA A 198 6.43 3.01 11.24
CA ALA A 198 6.31 4.43 11.53
C ALA A 198 6.85 4.79 12.92
N ASP A 199 6.52 3.99 13.96
CA ASP A 199 7.05 4.20 15.32
C ASP A 199 8.58 4.13 15.36
N VAL A 200 9.19 3.19 14.60
CA VAL A 200 10.64 3.04 14.53
C VAL A 200 11.27 4.21 13.76
N ILE A 201 10.69 4.61 12.62
CA ILE A 201 11.16 5.75 11.83
C ILE A 201 11.14 7.03 12.67
N ASP A 202 10.03 7.31 13.37
CA ASP A 202 9.89 8.47 14.25
C ASP A 202 11.00 8.51 15.31
N LYS A 203 11.19 7.37 16.00
CA LYS A 203 12.19 7.23 17.05
C LYS A 203 13.62 7.44 16.56
N VAL A 204 13.95 6.93 15.37
CA VAL A 204 15.30 6.95 14.81
C VAL A 204 15.62 8.31 14.19
N PHE A 205 14.74 8.83 13.34
CA PHE A 205 15.02 10.05 12.59
C PHE A 205 14.84 11.32 13.42
N LYS A 206 13.93 11.33 14.39
CA LYS A 206 13.63 12.51 15.24
C LYS A 206 13.43 13.77 14.41
N LYS A 207 14.43 14.66 14.37
CA LYS A 207 14.43 15.93 13.61
C LYS A 207 14.90 15.80 12.16
N LYS A 208 15.57 14.72 11.78
CA LYS A 208 16.15 14.48 10.43
C LYS A 208 15.20 13.75 9.48
N ARG A 209 13.89 13.91 9.70
CA ARG A 209 12.78 13.20 9.04
C ARG A 209 13.06 12.92 7.55
N PRO A 210 12.78 11.71 7.04
CA PRO A 210 12.89 11.44 5.61
C PRO A 210 12.06 12.45 4.81
N GLY A 211 12.63 12.94 3.71
CA GLY A 211 11.91 13.83 2.82
C GLY A 211 10.74 13.14 2.14
N PHE A 212 10.86 11.82 1.92
CA PHE A 212 9.78 10.98 1.42
C PHE A 212 9.86 9.56 1.99
N ILE A 213 8.71 8.90 2.07
CA ILE A 213 8.57 7.47 2.35
C ILE A 213 7.81 6.83 1.19
N CYS A 214 8.38 5.80 0.60
CA CYS A 214 7.79 5.04 -0.49
C CYS A 214 7.53 3.59 -0.05
N LEU A 215 6.30 3.13 -0.17
CA LEU A 215 5.88 1.76 0.14
C LEU A 215 5.63 1.01 -1.17
N ASP A 216 6.65 0.29 -1.65
CA ASP A 216 6.61 -0.62 -2.80
C ASP A 216 5.99 -1.96 -2.39
N CYS A 217 4.68 -1.92 -2.10
CA CYS A 217 3.89 -3.07 -1.66
C CYS A 217 2.38 -2.84 -1.87
N CYS A 218 1.61 -3.92 -1.98
CA CYS A 218 0.18 -3.85 -2.31
C CYS A 218 -0.65 -3.09 -1.26
N TRP A 219 -1.63 -2.31 -1.74
CA TRP A 219 -2.67 -1.66 -0.95
C TRP A 219 -2.18 -0.74 0.18
N ALA A 220 -0.97 -0.21 0.07
CA ALA A 220 -0.37 0.65 1.08
C ALA A 220 -0.90 2.10 1.06
N GLN A 221 -1.44 2.57 -0.07
CA GLN A 221 -2.01 3.93 -0.23
C GLN A 221 -3.45 4.02 0.32
N GLN A 222 -3.61 3.62 1.58
CA GLN A 222 -4.81 3.89 2.38
C GLN A 222 -4.64 5.25 3.08
N ILE A 223 -5.71 6.04 3.16
CA ILE A 223 -5.71 7.30 3.92
C ILE A 223 -5.39 7.06 5.41
N GLU A 224 -5.79 5.89 5.94
CA GLU A 224 -5.46 5.43 7.28
C GLU A 224 -3.95 5.26 7.48
N ASN A 225 -3.26 4.70 6.48
CA ASN A 225 -1.81 4.52 6.47
C ASN A 225 -1.11 5.87 6.33
N ALA A 226 -1.50 6.68 5.36
CA ALA A 226 -0.96 8.02 5.14
C ALA A 226 -0.97 8.85 6.44
N ASN A 227 -2.09 8.85 7.16
CA ASN A 227 -2.23 9.57 8.42
C ASN A 227 -1.23 9.09 9.50
N LYS A 228 -0.78 7.83 9.46
CA LYS A 228 0.23 7.31 10.40
C LYS A 228 1.64 7.88 10.13
N PHE A 229 1.91 8.36 8.92
CA PHE A 229 3.18 8.98 8.54
C PHE A 229 3.15 10.51 8.57
N VAL A 230 2.02 11.13 8.95
CA VAL A 230 1.93 12.59 9.14
C VAL A 230 2.93 13.04 10.20
N GLY A 231 3.74 14.02 9.84
CA GLY A 231 4.82 14.52 10.69
C GLY A 231 6.07 13.63 10.71
N LEU A 232 6.11 12.51 9.99
CA LEU A 232 7.31 11.67 9.82
C LEU A 232 8.01 11.92 8.49
N THR A 233 7.25 12.33 7.48
CA THR A 233 7.74 12.60 6.12
C THR A 233 6.91 13.71 5.49
N ASP A 234 7.48 14.42 4.51
CA ASP A 234 6.76 15.42 3.74
C ASP A 234 5.89 14.79 2.64
N TYR A 235 6.35 13.66 2.09
CA TYR A 235 5.69 12.94 1.00
C TYR A 235 5.54 11.45 1.31
N PHE A 236 4.38 10.91 1.00
CA PHE A 236 4.05 9.50 1.14
C PHE A 236 3.64 8.96 -0.22
N ILE A 237 4.36 7.95 -0.70
CA ILE A 237 4.17 7.33 -2.01
C ILE A 237 3.82 5.86 -1.82
N ALA A 238 2.70 5.41 -2.36
CA ALA A 238 2.30 4.01 -2.33
C ALA A 238 1.25 3.71 -3.40
N SER A 239 0.90 2.43 -3.56
CA SER A 239 -0.21 1.99 -4.41
C SER A 239 -1.48 1.75 -3.59
N PRO A 240 -2.66 2.22 -4.03
CA PRO A 240 -3.94 1.82 -3.43
C PRO A 240 -4.31 0.37 -3.77
N ASP A 241 -3.56 -0.24 -4.69
CA ASP A 241 -3.84 -1.48 -5.35
C ASP A 241 -2.66 -2.47 -5.25
N GLU A 242 -2.75 -3.60 -5.93
CA GLU A 242 -1.64 -4.52 -6.15
C GLU A 242 -0.45 -3.82 -6.85
N MET A 243 0.74 -4.34 -6.59
CA MET A 243 2.00 -3.83 -7.14
C MET A 243 2.67 -4.92 -7.97
N PRO A 244 3.26 -4.60 -9.13
CA PRO A 244 4.13 -5.53 -9.86
C PRO A 244 5.26 -6.02 -8.95
N ALA A 245 5.59 -7.31 -9.05
CA ALA A 245 6.51 -7.94 -8.12
C ALA A 245 7.92 -7.31 -8.15
N LEU A 246 8.37 -6.83 -9.32
CA LEU A 246 9.64 -6.09 -9.48
C LEU A 246 9.57 -4.67 -8.90
N GLY A 247 8.40 -4.02 -8.91
CA GLY A 247 8.16 -2.73 -8.25
C GLY A 247 8.49 -1.51 -9.11
N LEU A 248 9.35 -0.63 -8.58
CA LEU A 248 9.44 0.78 -9.04
C LEU A 248 10.30 1.07 -10.27
N GLY A 249 11.19 0.15 -10.69
CA GLY A 249 12.25 0.45 -11.66
C GLY A 249 13.46 1.10 -11.00
N TYR A 250 14.14 0.35 -10.15
CA TYR A 250 15.16 0.86 -9.21
C TYR A 250 16.42 1.34 -9.91
N THR A 251 16.79 0.75 -11.04
CA THR A 251 17.93 1.20 -11.85
C THR A 251 17.75 2.66 -12.28
N GLN A 252 16.58 3.00 -12.85
CA GLN A 252 16.30 4.35 -13.34
C GLN A 252 16.21 5.34 -12.19
N LEU A 253 15.55 4.94 -11.09
CA LEU A 253 15.47 5.72 -9.86
C LEU A 253 16.85 6.11 -9.33
N CYS A 254 17.72 5.12 -9.12
CA CYS A 254 19.06 5.37 -8.57
C CYS A 254 19.89 6.25 -9.50
N LYS A 255 19.82 6.05 -10.84
CA LYS A 255 20.49 6.90 -11.82
C LYS A 255 20.07 8.38 -11.70
N GLN A 256 18.79 8.65 -11.48
CA GLN A 256 18.30 10.02 -11.34
C GLN A 256 18.89 10.74 -10.10
N PHE A 257 19.06 10.03 -8.98
CA PHE A 257 19.70 10.61 -7.79
C PHE A 257 21.18 10.91 -8.01
N ILE A 258 21.90 10.02 -8.70
CA ILE A 258 23.31 10.23 -9.05
C ILE A 258 23.48 11.43 -9.99
N GLN A 259 22.59 11.58 -10.98
CA GLN A 259 22.62 12.66 -11.95
C GLN A 259 22.17 14.00 -11.37
N ARG A 260 21.28 13.99 -10.38
CA ARG A 260 20.66 15.17 -9.78
C ARG A 260 20.73 15.10 -8.25
N PRO A 261 21.92 15.13 -7.63
CA PRO A 261 22.05 14.99 -6.18
C PRO A 261 21.36 16.11 -5.40
N THR A 262 21.06 17.26 -6.02
CA THR A 262 20.33 18.37 -5.41
C THR A 262 18.81 18.32 -5.64
N ILE A 263 18.27 17.22 -6.17
CA ILE A 263 16.83 17.04 -6.38
C ILE A 263 16.08 17.20 -5.04
N LYS A 264 14.96 17.94 -5.05
CA LYS A 264 14.14 18.16 -3.85
C LYS A 264 13.16 17.02 -3.63
N SER A 265 12.77 16.77 -2.38
CA SER A 265 11.83 15.70 -2.00
C SER A 265 10.53 15.71 -2.81
N ARG A 266 9.95 16.89 -3.09
CA ARG A 266 8.74 17.02 -3.92
C ARG A 266 8.96 16.54 -5.36
N GLU A 267 10.10 16.88 -5.94
CA GLU A 267 10.46 16.48 -7.30
C GLU A 267 10.69 14.98 -7.36
N VAL A 268 11.33 14.39 -6.34
CA VAL A 268 11.48 12.93 -6.23
C VAL A 268 10.10 12.26 -6.17
N ALA A 269 9.18 12.78 -5.38
CA ALA A 269 7.86 12.18 -5.20
C ALA A 269 7.07 12.13 -6.53
N ASN A 270 7.16 13.17 -7.36
CA ASN A 270 6.62 13.18 -8.71
C ASN A 270 7.40 12.24 -9.67
N LEU A 271 8.73 12.28 -9.59
CA LEU A 271 9.62 11.45 -10.41
C LEU A 271 9.36 9.95 -10.19
N LEU A 272 9.12 9.51 -8.96
CA LEU A 272 8.82 8.12 -8.63
C LEU A 272 7.57 7.62 -9.37
N VAL A 273 6.50 8.40 -9.38
CA VAL A 273 5.27 8.08 -10.14
C VAL A 273 5.57 8.02 -11.63
N SER A 274 6.38 8.95 -12.15
CA SER A 274 6.79 8.98 -13.56
C SER A 274 7.64 7.77 -13.97
N ILE A 275 8.62 7.37 -13.14
CA ILE A 275 9.45 6.18 -13.40
C ILE A 275 8.60 4.92 -13.34
N PHE A 276 7.72 4.83 -12.34
CA PHE A 276 6.83 3.69 -12.19
C PHE A 276 5.90 3.53 -13.39
N TYR A 277 5.32 4.65 -13.88
CA TYR A 277 4.58 4.70 -15.14
C TYR A 277 5.43 4.16 -16.30
N CYS A 278 6.59 4.76 -16.58
CA CYS A 278 7.41 4.34 -17.72
C CYS A 278 7.86 2.88 -17.65
N THR A 279 8.08 2.35 -16.45
CA THR A 279 8.55 0.97 -16.24
C THR A 279 7.42 -0.03 -16.43
N ASN A 280 6.25 0.23 -15.83
CA ASN A 280 5.19 -0.77 -15.73
C ASN A 280 4.04 -0.55 -16.71
N TYR A 281 4.03 0.55 -17.46
CA TYR A 281 3.00 0.81 -18.48
C TYR A 281 3.10 -0.17 -19.66
N ALA A 282 4.30 -0.59 -20.05
CA ALA A 282 4.47 -1.54 -21.16
C ALA A 282 4.08 -2.97 -20.78
N ASP A 283 4.31 -3.38 -19.53
CA ASP A 283 3.90 -4.69 -19.01
C ASP A 283 2.36 -4.82 -18.99
N TYR A 284 1.64 -3.71 -18.97
CA TYR A 284 0.18 -3.66 -19.04
C TYR A 284 -0.37 -3.98 -20.45
N ASP A 285 0.29 -3.54 -21.52
CA ASP A 285 -0.14 -3.83 -22.90
C ASP A 285 0.29 -5.23 -23.36
N CYS A 286 0.90 -6.03 -22.48
CA CYS A 286 1.33 -7.37 -22.84
C CYS A 286 0.15 -8.33 -23.08
N ASN A 287 0.36 -9.32 -23.94
CA ASN A 287 -0.68 -10.30 -24.29
C ASN A 287 -0.93 -11.37 -23.21
N VAL A 288 -0.37 -11.21 -22.00
CA VAL A 288 -0.50 -12.17 -20.92
C VAL A 288 -1.79 -11.88 -20.14
N PRO A 289 -2.79 -12.79 -20.16
CA PRO A 289 -4.12 -12.55 -19.57
C PRO A 289 -4.10 -12.20 -18.07
N GLU A 290 -3.12 -12.70 -17.33
CA GLU A 290 -2.92 -12.47 -15.91
C GLU A 290 -2.52 -11.02 -15.62
N PHE A 291 -1.60 -10.45 -16.42
CA PHE A 291 -1.13 -9.08 -16.25
C PHE A 291 -2.12 -8.04 -16.78
N ARG A 292 -2.94 -8.39 -17.79
CA ARG A 292 -4.01 -7.50 -18.29
C ARG A 292 -5.04 -7.13 -17.24
N LYS A 293 -5.18 -7.89 -16.15
CA LYS A 293 -6.21 -7.65 -15.12
C LYS A 293 -5.71 -6.88 -13.91
N MET A 294 -4.40 -6.76 -13.73
CA MET A 294 -3.84 -6.04 -12.59
C MET A 294 -3.90 -4.53 -12.84
N GLY A 295 -4.50 -3.76 -11.95
CA GLY A 295 -4.39 -2.30 -11.98
C GLY A 295 -3.03 -1.89 -11.45
N VAL A 296 -2.20 -1.38 -12.35
CA VAL A 296 -0.93 -0.77 -12.00
C VAL A 296 -1.24 0.65 -11.52
N SER A 297 -0.95 0.93 -10.24
CA SER A 297 -1.13 2.28 -9.70
C SER A 297 -0.03 2.67 -8.72
N LEU A 298 0.27 3.97 -8.69
CA LEU A 298 1.15 4.56 -7.69
C LEU A 298 0.75 6.03 -7.52
N THR A 299 0.58 6.46 -6.28
CA THR A 299 0.18 7.83 -5.97
C THR A 299 1.12 8.41 -4.92
N SER A 300 1.49 9.67 -5.14
CA SER A 300 2.27 10.47 -4.22
C SER A 300 1.36 11.55 -3.62
N ILE A 301 1.28 11.57 -2.29
CA ILE A 301 0.57 12.61 -1.54
C ILE A 301 1.54 13.43 -0.68
N SER A 302 1.25 14.71 -0.51
CA SER A 302 1.90 15.57 0.46
C SER A 302 1.24 15.42 1.83
N LEU A 303 2.07 15.33 2.86
CA LEU A 303 1.65 15.30 4.25
C LEU A 303 1.97 16.60 5.01
N ILE A 304 2.57 17.59 4.35
CA ILE A 304 3.02 18.86 4.96
C ILE A 304 1.85 19.60 5.63
N ASN A 305 0.71 19.68 4.94
CA ASN A 305 -0.50 20.34 5.42
C ASN A 305 -1.68 19.37 5.53
N PHE A 306 -1.42 18.11 5.87
CA PHE A 306 -2.45 17.07 5.87
C PHE A 306 -3.64 17.36 6.80
N GLN A 307 -3.44 18.22 7.80
CA GLN A 307 -4.51 18.70 8.66
C GLN A 307 -5.63 19.43 7.88
N SER A 308 -5.30 20.10 6.76
CA SER A 308 -6.28 20.76 5.89
C SER A 308 -7.28 19.78 5.26
N PHE A 309 -6.92 18.49 5.17
CA PHE A 309 -7.85 17.42 4.80
C PHE A 309 -8.55 16.82 6.02
N ILE A 310 -7.83 16.60 7.12
CA ILE A 310 -8.38 15.98 8.33
C ILE A 310 -9.54 16.81 8.91
N ASP A 311 -9.42 18.13 8.96
CA ASP A 311 -10.45 19.00 9.57
C ASP A 311 -11.78 18.94 8.79
N PRO A 312 -11.82 19.18 7.46
CA PRO A 312 -13.04 19.02 6.67
C PRO A 312 -13.60 17.60 6.69
N PHE A 313 -12.73 16.58 6.66
CA PHE A 313 -13.18 15.19 6.70
C PHE A 313 -13.84 14.85 8.05
N THR A 314 -13.32 15.40 9.15
CA THR A 314 -13.91 15.29 10.49
C THR A 314 -15.26 16.01 10.56
N SER A 315 -15.36 17.20 9.95
CA SER A 315 -16.59 17.98 9.83
C SER A 315 -17.67 17.22 9.05
N LEU A 316 -17.30 16.59 7.93
CA LEU A 316 -18.17 15.72 7.14
C LEU A 316 -18.65 14.52 7.96
N CYS A 317 -17.74 13.80 8.62
CA CYS A 317 -18.10 12.64 9.45
C CYS A 317 -19.06 13.03 10.57
N SER A 318 -18.78 14.11 11.28
CA SER A 318 -19.62 14.61 12.38
C SER A 318 -21.02 15.00 11.90
N TYR A 319 -21.12 15.63 10.72
CA TYR A 319 -22.39 15.97 10.11
C TYR A 319 -23.24 14.73 9.82
N LEU A 320 -22.66 13.73 9.15
CA LEU A 320 -23.34 12.49 8.80
C LEU A 320 -23.74 11.68 10.05
N ILE A 321 -22.87 11.62 11.06
CA ILE A 321 -23.17 10.98 12.36
C ILE A 321 -24.41 11.61 13.01
N ASN A 322 -24.47 12.94 13.07
CA ASN A 322 -25.60 13.65 13.69
C ASN A 322 -26.92 13.37 12.96
N LYS A 323 -26.90 13.36 11.62
CA LYS A 323 -28.08 13.01 10.81
C LYS A 323 -28.56 11.58 11.07
N LEU A 324 -27.65 10.60 11.09
CA LEU A 324 -27.99 9.21 11.38
C LEU A 324 -28.53 9.02 12.81
N LYS A 325 -27.96 9.69 13.81
CA LYS A 325 -28.48 9.66 15.20
C LYS A 325 -29.89 10.23 15.29
N ASN A 326 -30.19 11.26 14.51
CA ASN A 326 -31.53 11.86 14.38
C ASN A 326 -32.50 11.06 13.51
N LYS A 327 -32.17 9.80 13.16
CA LYS A 327 -33.02 8.90 12.36
C LYS A 327 -33.40 9.48 11.00
N ASP A 328 -32.43 10.13 10.35
CA ASP A 328 -32.57 10.59 8.97
C ASP A 328 -32.36 9.43 7.97
N ASP A 329 -33.48 8.88 7.49
CA ASP A 329 -33.50 7.79 6.51
C ASP A 329 -32.88 8.22 5.16
N GLN A 330 -32.94 9.51 4.79
CA GLN A 330 -32.36 10.00 3.54
C GLN A 330 -30.84 9.92 3.59
N THR A 331 -30.22 10.37 4.69
CA THR A 331 -28.77 10.26 4.89
C THR A 331 -28.30 8.80 4.88
N TYR A 332 -29.06 7.88 5.48
CA TYR A 332 -28.71 6.45 5.41
C TYR A 332 -28.76 5.90 3.98
N LEU A 333 -29.85 6.17 3.24
CA LEU A 333 -29.99 5.73 1.84
C LEU A 333 -28.93 6.35 0.94
N LEU A 334 -28.57 7.60 1.18
CA LEU A 334 -27.50 8.32 0.50
C LEU A 334 -26.16 7.58 0.62
N ILE A 335 -25.72 7.31 1.86
CA ILE A 335 -24.46 6.61 2.13
C ILE A 335 -24.50 5.21 1.52
N LYS A 336 -25.62 4.50 1.67
CA LYS A 336 -25.79 3.14 1.15
C LYS A 336 -25.66 3.09 -0.37
N ASN A 337 -26.36 3.99 -1.08
CA ASN A 337 -26.34 4.06 -2.54
C ASN A 337 -24.95 4.43 -3.04
N ALA A 338 -24.31 5.44 -2.43
CA ALA A 338 -22.96 5.85 -2.77
C ALA A 338 -21.95 4.70 -2.59
N ARG A 339 -22.01 4.00 -1.45
CA ARG A 339 -21.15 2.85 -1.19
C ARG A 339 -21.37 1.71 -2.18
N SER A 340 -22.61 1.41 -2.58
CA SER A 340 -22.88 0.32 -3.52
C SER A 340 -22.30 0.53 -4.93
N GLN A 341 -21.94 1.76 -5.29
CA GLN A 341 -21.27 2.09 -6.55
C GLN A 341 -19.74 1.96 -6.49
N CYS A 342 -19.19 1.64 -5.34
CA CYS A 342 -17.75 1.52 -5.15
C CYS A 342 -17.34 0.05 -5.14
N LEU A 343 -16.53 -0.37 -6.11
CA LEU A 343 -15.80 -1.63 -6.04
C LEU A 343 -14.51 -1.43 -5.23
N ASP A 344 -14.06 -2.49 -4.56
CA ASP A 344 -12.77 -2.47 -3.88
C ASP A 344 -11.60 -2.80 -4.83
N TYR A 345 -10.38 -2.51 -4.37
CA TYR A 345 -9.13 -2.79 -5.08
C TYR A 345 -8.65 -4.26 -4.98
N THR A 346 -9.53 -5.22 -4.71
CA THR A 346 -9.15 -6.66 -4.70
C THR A 346 -9.56 -7.39 -5.98
N TYR A 347 -10.21 -6.70 -6.93
CA TYR A 347 -10.73 -7.24 -8.20
C TYR A 347 -11.74 -8.39 -8.06
N LYS A 348 -12.06 -8.79 -6.83
CA LYS A 348 -13.10 -9.76 -6.50
C LYS A 348 -14.33 -8.99 -6.06
N ASP A 349 -15.52 -9.50 -6.39
CA ASP A 349 -16.76 -8.97 -5.85
C ASP A 349 -16.91 -9.42 -4.39
N THR A 350 -16.09 -8.85 -3.50
CA THR A 350 -16.05 -9.22 -2.07
C THR A 350 -17.40 -9.00 -1.40
N ASP A 351 -18.22 -8.10 -1.94
CA ASP A 351 -19.61 -7.87 -1.53
C ASP A 351 -20.49 -9.14 -1.64
N LYS A 352 -20.10 -10.14 -2.44
CA LYS A 352 -20.81 -11.43 -2.55
C LYS A 352 -20.19 -12.54 -1.71
N LEU A 353 -19.03 -12.30 -1.12
CA LEU A 353 -18.29 -13.30 -0.36
C LEU A 353 -18.63 -13.20 1.12
N LYS A 354 -18.81 -14.37 1.76
CA LYS A 354 -18.87 -14.47 3.22
C LYS A 354 -17.52 -14.04 3.78
N ALA A 355 -17.51 -13.30 4.89
CA ALA A 355 -16.28 -12.78 5.52
C ALA A 355 -15.19 -13.86 5.71
N ALA A 356 -15.58 -15.05 6.17
CA ALA A 356 -14.68 -16.19 6.39
C ALA A 356 -14.07 -16.80 5.10
N LYS A 357 -14.54 -16.40 3.92
CA LYS A 357 -14.02 -16.84 2.61
C LYS A 357 -13.14 -15.80 1.93
N ILE A 358 -12.85 -14.69 2.61
CA ILE A 358 -12.02 -13.62 2.06
C ILE A 358 -10.60 -13.83 2.61
N ASP A 359 -9.69 -14.29 1.76
CA ASP A 359 -8.29 -14.59 2.12
C ASP A 359 -7.59 -13.37 2.75
N TYR A 360 -7.94 -12.17 2.26
CA TYR A 360 -7.47 -10.88 2.74
C TYR A 360 -8.68 -9.98 2.96
N PRO A 361 -9.12 -9.71 4.22
CA PRO A 361 -10.29 -8.88 4.52
C PRO A 361 -10.02 -7.40 4.20
N MET A 362 -9.85 -7.14 2.91
CA MET A 362 -9.45 -5.90 2.29
C MET A 362 -10.68 -5.29 1.65
N PHE A 363 -11.13 -4.19 2.25
CA PHE A 363 -12.35 -3.50 1.85
C PHE A 363 -12.01 -2.05 1.47
N ASN A 364 -11.00 -1.93 0.63
CA ASN A 364 -10.45 -0.66 0.19
C ASN A 364 -11.20 -0.15 -1.02
N ILE A 365 -12.01 0.88 -0.83
CA ILE A 365 -12.63 1.59 -1.95
C ILE A 365 -11.85 2.89 -2.22
N ASP A 366 -12.00 3.41 -3.42
CA ASP A 366 -11.49 4.74 -3.75
C ASP A 366 -12.27 5.82 -2.98
N LEU A 367 -11.55 6.61 -2.17
CA LEU A 367 -12.15 7.61 -1.28
C LEU A 367 -12.82 8.73 -2.07
N VAL A 368 -12.16 9.25 -3.11
CA VAL A 368 -12.69 10.35 -3.93
C VAL A 368 -13.92 9.88 -4.70
N TRP A 369 -13.93 8.66 -5.21
CA TRP A 369 -15.08 8.09 -5.91
C TRP A 369 -16.29 7.88 -5.01
N TRP A 370 -16.06 7.43 -3.77
CA TRP A 370 -17.14 7.37 -2.81
C TRP A 370 -17.73 8.75 -2.51
N LEU A 371 -16.88 9.78 -2.37
CA LEU A 371 -17.32 11.16 -2.16
C LEU A 371 -18.06 11.72 -3.38
N GLU A 372 -17.60 11.45 -4.60
CA GLU A 372 -18.29 11.84 -5.85
C GLU A 372 -19.66 11.17 -5.96
N ASN A 373 -19.77 9.88 -5.60
CA ASN A 373 -21.06 9.21 -5.54
C ASN A 373 -21.94 9.75 -4.41
N LEU A 374 -21.34 10.12 -3.27
CA LEU A 374 -22.07 10.73 -2.17
C LEU A 374 -22.66 12.08 -2.61
N LEU A 375 -21.88 12.90 -3.30
CA LEU A 375 -22.34 14.16 -3.90
C LEU A 375 -23.45 13.90 -4.93
N TYR A 376 -23.25 12.92 -5.80
CA TYR A 376 -24.18 12.59 -6.88
C TYR A 376 -25.60 12.26 -6.40
N TYR A 377 -25.70 11.51 -5.30
CA TYR A 377 -26.98 11.15 -4.71
C TYR A 377 -27.52 12.19 -3.72
N ASN A 378 -26.73 13.23 -3.38
CA ASN A 378 -27.09 14.22 -2.39
C ASN A 378 -28.01 15.31 -2.96
N VAL A 379 -28.92 15.79 -2.12
CA VAL A 379 -29.80 16.93 -2.41
C VAL A 379 -29.70 18.04 -1.34
N ASP A 380 -28.89 17.84 -0.30
CA ASP A 380 -28.71 18.73 0.84
C ASP A 380 -27.50 19.67 0.60
N LEU A 381 -27.74 20.94 0.26
CA LEU A 381 -26.69 21.90 -0.10
C LEU A 381 -25.59 22.07 0.98
N PRO A 382 -25.92 22.17 2.30
CA PRO A 382 -24.92 22.10 3.36
C PRO A 382 -23.97 20.89 3.30
N LEU A 383 -24.46 19.73 2.86
CA LEU A 383 -23.65 18.53 2.71
C LEU A 383 -22.77 18.61 1.44
N ASP A 384 -23.27 19.19 0.35
CA ASP A 384 -22.46 19.40 -0.88
C ASP A 384 -21.18 20.16 -0.57
N ASN A 385 -21.28 21.29 0.14
CA ASN A 385 -20.12 22.10 0.52
C ASN A 385 -19.08 21.31 1.32
N LYS A 386 -19.52 20.45 2.25
CA LYS A 386 -18.62 19.60 3.04
C LYS A 386 -17.93 18.55 2.19
N ILE A 387 -18.66 17.94 1.25
CA ILE A 387 -18.09 16.94 0.33
C ILE A 387 -17.07 17.61 -0.61
N PHE A 388 -17.42 18.76 -1.19
CA PHE A 388 -16.53 19.54 -2.06
C PHE A 388 -15.24 19.94 -1.34
N GLU A 389 -15.35 20.44 -0.11
CA GLU A 389 -14.20 20.84 0.68
C GLU A 389 -13.25 19.65 0.90
N VAL A 390 -13.78 18.48 1.26
CA VAL A 390 -12.98 17.26 1.42
C VAL A 390 -12.29 16.85 0.11
N ILE A 391 -13.03 16.79 -1.00
CA ILE A 391 -12.47 16.42 -2.31
C ILE A 391 -11.35 17.37 -2.71
N ASN A 392 -11.60 18.69 -2.63
CA ASN A 392 -10.64 19.71 -2.98
C ASN A 392 -9.37 19.62 -2.13
N GLN A 393 -9.51 19.50 -0.80
CA GLN A 393 -8.35 19.40 0.09
C GLN A 393 -7.56 18.11 -0.14
N LEU A 394 -8.23 17.01 -0.47
CA LEU A 394 -7.55 15.76 -0.80
C LEU A 394 -6.78 15.86 -2.13
N GLN A 395 -7.41 16.41 -3.16
CA GLN A 395 -6.78 16.62 -4.48
C GLN A 395 -5.60 17.59 -4.40
N ASN A 396 -5.69 18.66 -3.61
CA ASN A 396 -4.59 19.59 -3.37
C ASN A 396 -3.39 18.95 -2.67
N ASN A 397 -3.59 17.83 -1.97
CA ASN A 397 -2.52 17.05 -1.37
C ASN A 397 -1.94 16.01 -2.34
N ILE A 398 -2.59 15.68 -3.46
CA ILE A 398 -2.02 14.76 -4.47
C ILE A 398 -0.97 15.52 -5.29
N ILE A 399 0.28 15.04 -5.25
CA ILE A 399 1.38 15.60 -6.05
C ILE A 399 1.39 15.01 -7.45
N ALA A 400 1.23 13.69 -7.53
CA ALA A 400 1.19 12.92 -8.76
C ALA A 400 0.46 11.61 -8.49
N GLY A 401 -0.25 11.11 -9.50
CA GLY A 401 -0.89 9.81 -9.45
C GLY A 401 -0.84 9.17 -10.83
N PHE A 402 -0.55 7.88 -10.87
CA PHE A 402 -0.70 7.05 -12.04
C PHE A 402 -1.68 5.93 -11.72
N MET A 403 -2.66 5.75 -12.60
CA MET A 403 -3.68 4.71 -12.56
C MET A 403 -3.74 4.11 -13.98
N GLY A 404 -3.48 2.81 -14.12
CA GLY A 404 -3.48 2.11 -15.41
C GLY A 404 -4.84 2.07 -16.12
N ASN A 405 -4.89 1.63 -17.37
CA ASN A 405 -6.12 1.68 -18.17
C ASN A 405 -7.24 0.74 -17.69
N ASN A 406 -6.96 -0.19 -16.76
CA ASN A 406 -7.96 -1.03 -16.09
C ASN A 406 -8.96 -0.24 -15.24
N TYR A 407 -8.64 1.00 -14.87
CA TYR A 407 -9.61 1.91 -14.26
C TYR A 407 -10.43 2.57 -15.38
N ASN A 408 -11.43 1.84 -15.88
CA ASN A 408 -12.34 2.31 -16.91
C ASN A 408 -12.90 3.70 -16.59
N LYS A 409 -13.14 4.49 -17.65
CA LYS A 409 -13.81 5.77 -17.51
C LYS A 409 -15.15 5.57 -16.82
N ARG A 410 -15.26 6.13 -15.61
CA ARG A 410 -16.42 6.01 -14.74
C ARG A 410 -17.30 7.26 -14.84
N THR A 411 -18.58 7.09 -14.53
CA THR A 411 -19.55 8.18 -14.44
C THR A 411 -20.20 8.14 -13.07
N PRO A 412 -20.28 9.24 -12.30
CA PRO A 412 -20.91 9.22 -10.99
C PRO A 412 -22.26 8.51 -11.01
N GLY A 413 -22.52 7.66 -10.01
CA GLY A 413 -23.67 6.76 -9.95
C GLY A 413 -23.47 5.37 -10.59
N SER A 414 -22.36 5.13 -11.28
CA SER A 414 -22.02 3.81 -11.85
C SER A 414 -21.17 2.95 -10.91
N LYS A 415 -21.37 1.63 -10.93
CA LYS A 415 -20.55 0.69 -10.13
C LYS A 415 -19.17 0.53 -10.78
N ALA A 416 -18.12 1.03 -10.12
CA ALA A 416 -16.76 1.05 -10.66
C ALA A 416 -15.67 1.04 -9.56
N ILE A 417 -14.44 0.73 -9.97
CA ILE A 417 -13.23 1.02 -9.19
C ILE A 417 -12.86 2.48 -9.46
N GLY A 418 -12.74 3.27 -8.40
CA GLY A 418 -12.74 4.72 -8.48
C GLY A 418 -11.44 5.40 -8.94
N GLY A 419 -10.33 4.70 -9.20
CA GLY A 419 -9.21 5.23 -10.01
C GLY A 419 -8.66 6.64 -9.69
N ASN A 420 -8.70 7.14 -8.45
CA ASN A 420 -8.19 8.45 -8.01
C ASN A 420 -6.94 8.33 -7.13
N GLY A 421 -6.45 7.12 -6.88
CA GLY A 421 -5.14 6.90 -6.25
C GLY A 421 -5.13 6.89 -4.72
N ILE A 422 -6.26 7.06 -4.04
CA ILE A 422 -6.33 7.07 -2.57
C ILE A 422 -7.47 6.18 -2.10
N ALA A 423 -7.13 5.14 -1.34
CA ALA A 423 -8.10 4.22 -0.77
C ALA A 423 -8.55 4.61 0.64
N ILE A 424 -9.73 4.17 1.03
CA ILE A 424 -10.23 4.14 2.41
C ILE A 424 -10.87 2.79 2.71
N CYS A 425 -10.75 2.30 3.96
CA CYS A 425 -11.45 1.10 4.37
C CYS A 425 -12.94 1.41 4.59
N PHE A 426 -13.78 0.91 3.69
CA PHE A 426 -15.23 0.96 3.78
C PHE A 426 -15.84 -0.40 3.34
N PRO A 427 -16.01 -1.34 4.27
CA PRO A 427 -16.70 -2.61 4.03
C PRO A 427 -18.17 -2.43 3.61
N ALA A 428 -18.69 -3.30 2.74
CA ALA A 428 -20.09 -3.20 2.34
C ALA A 428 -21.06 -3.57 3.47
N TYR A 429 -20.66 -4.49 4.35
CA TYR A 429 -21.50 -4.99 5.45
C TYR A 429 -20.80 -4.96 6.80
N LYS A 430 -21.60 -5.09 7.86
CA LYS A 430 -21.15 -5.06 9.26
C LYS A 430 -20.20 -6.22 9.59
N GLU A 431 -20.48 -7.40 9.05
CA GLU A 431 -19.68 -8.61 9.27
C GLU A 431 -18.27 -8.42 8.69
N HIS A 432 -18.18 -7.82 7.51
CA HIS A 432 -16.90 -7.44 6.90
C HIS A 432 -16.18 -6.37 7.73
N ALA A 433 -16.91 -5.40 8.28
CA ALA A 433 -16.32 -4.40 9.16
C ALA A 433 -15.69 -4.98 10.43
N ASN A 434 -16.31 -6.01 11.01
CA ASN A 434 -15.75 -6.72 12.15
C ASN A 434 -14.44 -7.46 11.83
N GLU A 435 -14.23 -7.87 10.58
CA GLU A 435 -13.00 -8.53 10.14
C GLU A 435 -11.92 -7.56 9.65
N SER A 436 -12.32 -6.36 9.23
CA SER A 436 -11.45 -5.33 8.68
C SER A 436 -10.54 -4.64 9.71
N ILE A 437 -9.74 -3.67 9.26
CA ILE A 437 -8.92 -2.80 10.12
C ILE A 437 -9.75 -1.96 11.10
N LEU A 438 -11.06 -1.82 10.87
CA LEU A 438 -11.94 -1.05 11.75
C LEU A 438 -11.97 -1.59 13.18
N LYS A 439 -11.61 -2.86 13.43
CA LYS A 439 -11.48 -3.40 14.79
C LYS A 439 -10.28 -2.86 15.58
N ASP A 440 -9.24 -2.35 14.90
CA ASP A 440 -8.02 -1.92 15.58
C ASP A 440 -8.12 -0.49 16.12
N LYS A 441 -8.31 -0.38 17.43
CA LYS A 441 -8.43 0.88 18.16
C LYS A 441 -7.18 1.78 18.08
N LYS A 442 -6.03 1.26 17.64
CA LYS A 442 -4.75 1.99 17.57
C LYS A 442 -4.60 2.85 16.32
N ILE A 443 -5.45 2.66 15.31
CA ILE A 443 -5.42 3.50 14.11
C ILE A 443 -5.94 4.90 14.45
N SER A 444 -5.02 5.86 14.55
CA SER A 444 -5.32 7.24 14.99
C SER A 444 -6.22 8.00 14.03
N PHE A 445 -6.25 7.62 12.74
CA PHE A 445 -7.15 8.22 11.76
C PHE A 445 -8.60 8.11 12.23
N PHE A 446 -9.03 6.92 12.68
CA PHE A 446 -10.41 6.68 13.10
C PHE A 446 -10.84 7.51 14.30
N SER A 447 -9.95 7.68 15.28
CA SER A 447 -10.24 8.50 16.47
C SER A 447 -10.21 10.00 16.16
N LYS A 448 -9.35 10.44 15.24
CA LYS A 448 -9.24 11.85 14.84
C LYS A 448 -10.45 12.31 14.02
N THR A 449 -10.88 11.48 13.06
CA THR A 449 -11.88 11.88 12.07
C THR A 449 -13.31 11.50 12.44
N GLY A 450 -13.48 10.56 13.38
CA GLY A 450 -14.79 9.98 13.65
C GLY A 450 -15.26 8.98 12.60
N TRP A 451 -14.42 8.61 11.62
CA TRP A 451 -14.78 7.66 10.55
C TRP A 451 -15.35 6.34 11.08
N ARG A 452 -14.71 5.75 12.08
CA ARG A 452 -15.23 4.52 12.74
C ARG A 452 -16.61 4.75 13.35
N ASN A 453 -16.85 5.91 13.96
CA ASN A 453 -18.14 6.21 14.56
C ASN A 453 -19.21 6.36 13.48
N LEU A 454 -18.91 7.04 12.36
CA LEU A 454 -19.80 7.12 11.21
C LEU A 454 -20.19 5.73 10.71
N LEU A 455 -19.21 4.85 10.49
CA LEU A 455 -19.49 3.49 10.04
C LEU A 455 -20.30 2.68 11.06
N ASN A 456 -20.02 2.83 12.36
CA ASN A 456 -20.81 2.20 13.41
C ASN A 456 -22.26 2.67 13.40
N GLU A 457 -22.53 3.96 13.26
CA GLU A 457 -23.90 4.48 13.14
C GLU A 457 -24.58 3.97 11.87
N TYR A 458 -23.86 3.97 10.73
CA TYR A 458 -24.36 3.46 9.45
C TYR A 458 -24.78 1.98 9.50
N TYR A 459 -23.90 1.10 10.00
CA TYR A 459 -24.20 -0.34 10.04
C TYR A 459 -25.26 -0.73 11.07
N ASN A 460 -25.47 0.09 12.11
CA ASN A 460 -26.49 -0.14 13.13
C ASN A 460 -27.79 0.62 12.84
N TYR A 461 -27.85 1.37 11.75
CA TYR A 461 -29.02 2.15 11.37
C TYR A 461 -30.20 1.24 11.03
N LYS A 462 -31.38 1.54 11.59
CA LYS A 462 -32.64 0.82 11.33
C LYS A 462 -33.56 1.72 10.51
N LEU A 463 -33.64 1.45 9.22
CA LEU A 463 -34.49 2.14 8.26
C LEU A 463 -35.98 1.96 8.60
N ASP A 464 -36.73 3.05 8.78
CA ASP A 464 -38.18 2.99 8.98
C ASP A 464 -38.89 2.81 7.62
N LYS A 465 -39.11 1.56 7.24
CA LYS A 465 -39.75 1.20 5.97
C LYS A 465 -41.14 1.84 5.79
N ARG A 466 -41.83 2.20 6.87
CA ARG A 466 -43.16 2.86 6.79
C ARG A 466 -43.07 4.29 6.28
N LYS A 467 -41.97 4.99 6.57
CA LYS A 467 -41.74 6.36 6.06
C LYS A 467 -41.48 6.37 4.56
N LEU A 468 -40.92 5.28 4.02
CA LEU A 468 -40.66 5.14 2.58
C LEU A 468 -41.94 4.97 1.78
N THR A 469 -42.94 4.27 2.32
CA THR A 469 -44.24 4.11 1.66
C THR A 469 -45.14 5.33 1.85
N ALA A 470 -45.10 5.96 3.03
CA ALA A 470 -45.94 7.13 3.36
C ALA A 470 -45.51 8.45 2.70
N LYS A 471 -44.22 8.59 2.31
CA LYS A 471 -43.69 9.75 1.56
C LYS A 471 -43.40 9.45 0.08
N ALA A 472 -43.90 8.35 -0.47
CA ALA A 472 -43.82 8.05 -1.90
C ALA A 472 -44.73 8.95 -2.77
N GLY A 473 -44.86 10.23 -2.42
CA GLY A 473 -45.23 11.27 -3.38
C GLY A 473 -44.16 11.37 -4.48
N PRO A 474 -44.40 12.13 -5.56
CA PRO A 474 -43.55 12.18 -6.75
C PRO A 474 -42.06 12.55 -6.49
N VAL A 475 -41.71 13.00 -5.28
CA VAL A 475 -40.32 13.22 -4.82
C VAL A 475 -39.55 11.91 -4.62
N PHE A 476 -40.21 10.83 -4.16
CA PHE A 476 -39.56 9.52 -3.96
C PHE A 476 -39.57 8.66 -5.23
N LYS A 477 -40.56 8.85 -6.11
CA LYS A 477 -40.55 8.29 -7.48
C LYS A 477 -39.73 9.13 -8.48
N GLY A 478 -39.36 10.36 -8.11
CA GLY A 478 -38.69 11.36 -8.95
C GLY A 478 -37.26 11.72 -8.52
N LEU A 479 -36.69 11.02 -7.53
CA LEU A 479 -35.23 10.81 -7.44
C LEU A 479 -34.78 9.81 -8.52
N THR A 480 -35.39 9.87 -9.71
CA THR A 480 -34.74 9.31 -10.88
C THR A 480 -33.58 10.24 -11.21
N LEU A 481 -32.43 9.61 -11.41
CA LEU A 481 -31.18 10.12 -11.96
C LEU A 481 -31.29 11.35 -12.88
N GLU A 482 -32.32 11.34 -13.72
CA GLU A 482 -32.57 12.31 -14.78
C GLU A 482 -32.99 13.69 -14.26
N ARG A 483 -33.59 13.78 -13.05
CA ARG A 483 -34.11 15.05 -12.55
C ARG A 483 -33.06 15.92 -11.86
N SER A 484 -32.14 15.34 -11.07
CA SER A 484 -31.06 16.15 -10.45
C SER A 484 -30.04 16.66 -11.48
N LEU A 485 -29.81 15.90 -12.55
CA LEU A 485 -28.93 16.28 -13.66
C LEU A 485 -29.61 17.27 -14.63
N ALA A 486 -30.93 17.21 -14.79
CA ALA A 486 -31.68 18.16 -15.61
C ALA A 486 -31.89 19.51 -14.91
N GLU A 487 -32.04 19.53 -13.57
CA GLU A 487 -32.29 20.75 -12.81
C GLU A 487 -31.02 21.55 -12.50
N ASP A 488 -29.85 20.92 -12.40
CA ASP A 488 -28.58 21.62 -12.15
C ASP A 488 -27.34 20.86 -12.68
N PRO A 489 -27.11 20.89 -14.01
CA PRO A 489 -25.95 20.25 -14.64
C PRO A 489 -24.59 20.83 -14.21
N GLU A 490 -24.56 21.94 -13.46
CA GLU A 490 -23.32 22.52 -12.93
C GLU A 490 -22.84 21.83 -11.64
N ARG A 491 -23.68 21.02 -10.97
CA ARG A 491 -23.32 20.29 -9.75
C ARG A 491 -22.25 19.21 -9.93
N LEU A 492 -22.05 18.72 -11.15
CA LEU A 492 -20.97 17.79 -11.45
C LEU A 492 -19.66 18.58 -11.64
N ILE A 493 -18.77 18.53 -10.64
CA ILE A 493 -17.43 19.15 -10.64
C ILE A 493 -16.65 18.82 -11.92
N PHE A 494 -16.90 17.65 -12.50
CA PHE A 494 -16.26 17.20 -13.72
C PHE A 494 -17.17 17.45 -14.91
N LYS A 495 -17.27 18.71 -15.35
CA LYS A 495 -17.67 18.96 -16.74
C LYS A 495 -16.68 18.17 -17.62
N LYS A 496 -17.19 17.26 -18.45
CA LYS A 496 -16.42 16.72 -19.59
C LYS A 496 -15.81 17.95 -20.28
N ALA A 497 -14.48 18.03 -20.36
CA ALA A 497 -13.88 18.81 -21.42
C ALA A 497 -14.55 18.33 -22.71
N LYS A 498 -15.25 19.23 -23.40
CA LYS A 498 -15.78 18.92 -24.72
C LYS A 498 -14.53 18.67 -25.58
N ASN A 499 -14.26 17.39 -25.85
CA ASN A 499 -13.30 17.00 -26.88
C ASN A 499 -13.86 17.39 -28.23
#